data_AF-A0A2T0VJV1-F1
#
_entry.id   AF-A0A2T0VJV1-F1
#
_cell.length_a   1.000
_cell.length_b   1.000
_cell.length_c   1.000
_cell.angle_alpha   90.00
_cell.angle_beta   90.00
_cell.angle_gamma   90.00
#
_symmetry.space_group_name_H-M   'P 1'
#
loop_
_entity.id
_entity.type
_entity.pdbx_description
1 polymer ?
#
loop_
_entity_poly.entity_id
_entity_poly.type
_entity_poly.pdbx_seq_one_letter_code
_entity_poly.pdbx_strand_id
1 'polypeptide(L)'
;MADALFRDAQLSQAFAPQVREVNQLCDALMAEKPDSTVPYIAPHHNAANARILSLYSNPGPARRPSPQPGFLSGENDDPSAERMSQIYTTVGLSDADVMPWNSYPWNVHESYPNGLPPQLVVDGLGPLKRMLELHPKIRAVVAHGSDAQRSMKLLATKKRFAEFSSARSLVVWQARHPANRVFILPSPDRAAAIERVCASYREAMESVGVAPLPAAGRTAAVKQVRATRRAAATRALSGADLVSEVGDVLSGRTDGLTATQTRNAVRAYLASMSPRRRTDLLVELVAQRLDS
;
A
#
# COMPACT_ATOMS: atom_id res chain seq x y z
N MET A 1 9.39 0.19 8.60
CA MET A 1 9.19 -1.07 9.36
C MET A 1 10.11 -1.12 10.57
N ALA A 2 9.58 -1.27 11.79
CA ALA A 2 10.37 -1.31 13.03
C ALA A 2 10.87 -2.73 13.39
N ASP A 3 10.14 -3.77 12.99
CA ASP A 3 10.47 -5.18 13.24
C ASP A 3 11.48 -5.70 12.20
N ALA A 4 12.61 -6.24 12.67
CA ALA A 4 13.70 -6.75 11.83
C ALA A 4 13.34 -8.07 11.13
N LEU A 5 12.66 -9.00 11.81
CA LEU A 5 12.28 -10.29 11.22
C LEU A 5 11.26 -10.07 10.10
N PHE A 6 10.32 -9.17 10.32
CA PHE A 6 9.34 -8.79 9.30
C PHE A 6 10.01 -8.14 8.09
N ARG A 7 11.00 -7.28 8.31
CA ARG A 7 11.79 -6.67 7.23
C ARG A 7 12.56 -7.72 6.44
N ASP A 8 13.25 -8.63 7.09
CA ASP A 8 14.04 -9.68 6.44
C ASP A 8 13.14 -10.62 5.62
N ALA A 9 11.96 -10.94 6.16
CA ALA A 9 10.95 -11.70 5.43
C ALA A 9 10.49 -10.96 4.16
N GLN A 10 10.21 -9.66 4.23
CA GLN A 10 9.85 -8.84 3.05
C GLN A 10 10.98 -8.79 2.03
N LEU A 11 12.24 -8.62 2.47
CA LEU A 11 13.42 -8.62 1.61
C LEU A 11 13.61 -9.96 0.88
N SER A 12 13.40 -11.09 1.58
CA SER A 12 13.47 -12.42 0.96
C SER A 12 12.44 -12.63 -0.15
N GLN A 13 11.37 -11.83 -0.16
CA GLN A 13 10.28 -11.87 -1.14
C GLN A 13 10.26 -10.65 -2.06
N ALA A 14 11.32 -9.83 -2.07
CA ALA A 14 11.38 -8.62 -2.90
C ALA A 14 11.19 -8.91 -4.40
N PHE A 15 11.49 -10.11 -4.87
CA PHE A 15 11.29 -10.52 -6.27
C PHE A 15 10.28 -11.66 -6.43
N ALA A 16 9.34 -11.77 -5.49
CA ALA A 16 8.19 -12.67 -5.64
C ALA A 16 7.42 -12.36 -6.93
N PRO A 17 6.81 -13.35 -7.61
CA PRO A 17 6.24 -13.18 -8.95
C PRO A 17 5.30 -11.97 -9.11
N GLN A 18 4.51 -11.66 -8.07
CA GLN A 18 3.53 -10.58 -8.09
C GLN A 18 4.12 -9.16 -8.05
N VAL A 19 5.39 -9.00 -7.68
CA VAL A 19 6.12 -7.71 -7.61
C VAL A 19 7.44 -7.71 -8.37
N ARG A 20 7.81 -8.82 -9.01
CA ARG A 20 9.13 -9.01 -9.62
C ARG A 20 9.47 -7.94 -10.65
N GLU A 21 8.59 -7.72 -11.63
CA GLU A 21 8.87 -6.83 -12.75
C GLU A 21 9.04 -5.37 -12.30
N VAL A 22 8.20 -4.91 -11.36
CA VAL A 22 8.31 -3.55 -10.82
C VAL A 22 9.57 -3.37 -9.97
N ASN A 23 9.98 -4.39 -9.22
CA ASN A 23 11.20 -4.29 -8.42
C ASN A 23 12.47 -4.41 -9.27
N GLN A 24 12.42 -5.14 -10.39
CA GLN A 24 13.47 -5.10 -11.42
C GLN A 24 13.55 -3.72 -12.09
N LEU A 25 12.42 -3.04 -12.30
CA LEU A 25 12.44 -1.64 -12.73
C LEU A 25 13.11 -0.75 -11.68
N CYS A 26 12.85 -0.95 -10.39
CA CYS A 26 13.54 -0.21 -9.34
C CYS A 26 15.07 -0.40 -9.40
N ASP A 27 15.55 -1.63 -9.61
CA ASP A 27 16.99 -1.90 -9.82
C ASP A 27 17.55 -1.14 -11.02
N ALA A 28 16.87 -1.19 -12.16
CA ALA A 28 17.28 -0.47 -13.36
C ALA A 28 17.35 1.05 -13.13
N LEU A 29 16.37 1.61 -12.42
CA LEU A 29 16.34 3.04 -12.08
C LEU A 29 17.48 3.44 -11.14
N MET A 30 17.88 2.57 -10.20
CA MET A 30 19.05 2.82 -9.35
C MET A 30 20.35 2.72 -10.14
N ALA A 31 20.46 1.79 -11.10
CA ALA A 31 21.62 1.70 -11.98
C ALA A 31 21.77 2.93 -12.91
N GLU A 32 20.67 3.51 -13.36
CA GLU A 32 20.65 4.74 -14.18
C GLU A 32 21.09 5.99 -13.40
N LYS A 33 20.99 5.96 -12.07
CA LYS A 33 21.37 7.08 -11.20
C LYS A 33 22.13 6.55 -9.98
N PRO A 34 23.46 6.36 -10.11
CA PRO A 34 24.31 5.94 -9.00
C PRO A 34 24.10 6.80 -7.76
N ASP A 35 24.28 6.21 -6.57
CA ASP A 35 24.10 6.83 -5.25
C ASP A 35 22.66 7.24 -4.89
N SER A 36 21.69 6.92 -5.74
CA SER A 36 20.27 7.11 -5.44
C SER A 36 19.62 5.80 -5.00
N THR A 37 18.57 5.90 -4.20
CA THR A 37 17.77 4.75 -3.76
C THR A 37 16.35 4.89 -4.26
N VAL A 38 15.79 3.78 -4.74
CA VAL A 38 14.37 3.65 -5.13
C VAL A 38 13.74 2.58 -4.24
N PRO A 39 12.72 2.90 -3.42
CA PRO A 39 12.07 1.88 -2.61
C PRO A 39 11.34 0.87 -3.49
N TYR A 40 11.46 -0.41 -3.15
CA TYR A 40 10.73 -1.50 -3.77
C TYR A 40 9.23 -1.47 -3.44
N ILE A 41 8.42 -2.14 -4.24
CA ILE A 41 7.04 -2.45 -3.89
C ILE A 41 7.02 -3.68 -2.99
N ALA A 42 6.31 -3.56 -1.87
CA ALA A 42 6.26 -4.63 -0.88
C ALA A 42 5.55 -5.88 -1.45
N PRO A 43 6.04 -7.10 -1.18
CA PRO A 43 5.48 -8.37 -1.68
C PRO A 43 4.02 -8.64 -1.32
N HIS A 44 3.47 -7.91 -0.36
CA HIS A 44 2.07 -8.02 0.00
C HIS A 44 1.10 -7.34 -0.99
N HIS A 45 1.62 -6.49 -1.88
CA HIS A 45 0.89 -5.97 -3.03
C HIS A 45 0.93 -6.96 -4.20
N ASN A 46 -0.06 -6.87 -5.08
CA ASN A 46 -0.07 -7.63 -6.33
C ASN A 46 0.07 -6.69 -7.53
N ALA A 47 1.28 -6.13 -7.73
CA ALA A 47 1.57 -5.21 -8.83
C ALA A 47 1.18 -5.80 -10.19
N ALA A 48 1.38 -7.10 -10.39
CA ALA A 48 1.00 -7.82 -11.61
C ALA A 48 -0.52 -7.81 -11.91
N ASN A 49 -1.38 -7.62 -10.90
CA ASN A 49 -2.84 -7.60 -11.06
C ASN A 49 -3.51 -6.30 -10.65
N ALA A 50 -2.77 -5.35 -10.09
CA ALA A 50 -3.29 -4.08 -9.65
C ALA A 50 -4.02 -3.35 -10.78
N ARG A 51 -5.16 -2.75 -10.43
CA ARG A 51 -6.03 -1.98 -11.35
C ARG A 51 -5.99 -0.48 -11.04
N ILE A 52 -5.59 -0.15 -9.82
CA ILE A 52 -5.53 1.20 -9.28
C ILE A 52 -4.08 1.52 -8.90
N LEU A 53 -3.62 2.70 -9.30
CA LEU A 53 -2.35 3.28 -8.86
C LEU A 53 -2.58 4.35 -7.81
N SER A 54 -1.97 4.18 -6.65
CA SER A 54 -1.86 5.25 -5.65
C SER A 54 -0.55 5.99 -5.88
N LEU A 55 -0.64 7.15 -6.50
CA LEU A 55 0.52 7.92 -6.95
C LEU A 55 0.85 9.04 -5.95
N TYR A 56 2.07 9.07 -5.45
CA TYR A 56 2.60 10.08 -4.52
C TYR A 56 3.68 10.93 -5.19
N SER A 57 4.23 11.92 -4.47
CA SER A 57 5.28 12.81 -5.02
C SER A 57 6.63 12.09 -5.15
N ASN A 58 7.27 11.80 -4.02
CA ASN A 58 8.59 11.20 -3.92
C ASN A 58 8.69 10.36 -2.62
N PRO A 59 9.69 9.46 -2.50
CA PRO A 59 9.92 8.74 -1.26
C PRO A 59 10.02 9.69 -0.07
N GLY A 60 9.41 9.30 1.06
CA GLY A 60 9.50 10.04 2.32
C GLY A 60 10.90 9.98 2.96
N PRO A 61 11.09 10.64 4.11
CA PRO A 61 12.38 10.62 4.81
C PRO A 61 12.81 9.19 5.11
N ALA A 62 14.07 8.87 4.84
CA ALA A 62 14.65 7.61 5.27
C ALA A 62 14.72 7.62 6.80
N ARG A 63 13.98 6.72 7.46
CA ARG A 63 14.00 6.63 8.93
C ARG A 63 15.35 6.15 9.48
N ARG A 64 16.12 5.42 8.65
CA ARG A 64 17.48 4.94 8.96
C ARG A 64 18.29 4.86 7.67
N PRO A 65 19.58 5.26 7.68
CA PRO A 65 20.49 4.91 6.59
C PRO A 65 20.55 3.39 6.48
N SER A 66 20.31 2.87 5.28
CA SER A 66 20.36 1.44 4.98
C SER A 66 20.98 1.28 3.61
N PRO A 67 21.94 0.35 3.43
CA PRO A 67 22.47 0.04 2.11
C PRO A 67 21.43 -0.67 1.23
N GLN A 68 20.39 -1.25 1.83
CA GLN A 68 19.31 -1.91 1.11
C GLN A 68 18.12 -0.95 0.88
N PRO A 69 17.49 -1.00 -0.30
CA PRO A 69 16.26 -0.26 -0.58
C PRO A 69 15.16 -0.55 0.44
N GLY A 70 14.44 0.50 0.83
CA GLY A 70 13.21 0.33 1.62
C GLY A 70 12.06 -0.21 0.77
N PHE A 71 10.86 -0.26 1.35
CA PHE A 71 9.63 -0.62 0.64
C PHE A 71 8.60 0.50 0.68
N LEU A 72 7.85 0.68 -0.42
CA LEU A 72 6.56 1.36 -0.43
C LEU A 72 5.50 0.39 0.07
N SER A 73 5.04 0.62 1.30
CA SER A 73 4.10 -0.24 2.00
C SER A 73 3.22 0.57 2.94
N GLY A 74 1.93 0.23 3.01
CA GLY A 74 1.03 0.70 4.05
C GLY A 74 1.35 0.15 5.46
N GLU A 75 2.24 -0.84 5.55
CA GLU A 75 2.73 -1.45 6.79
C GLU A 75 4.01 -0.78 7.32
N ASN A 76 4.49 0.25 6.62
CA ASN A 76 5.51 1.11 7.18
C ASN A 76 4.99 1.76 8.45
N ASP A 77 5.82 1.71 9.49
CA ASP A 77 5.59 2.41 10.75
C ASP A 77 5.79 3.91 10.52
N ASP A 78 4.90 4.55 9.76
CA ASP A 78 4.80 5.98 9.64
C ASP A 78 3.35 6.45 9.51
N PRO A 79 3.03 7.68 9.96
CA PRO A 79 1.66 8.14 9.99
C PRO A 79 0.98 8.29 8.62
N SER A 80 1.74 8.40 7.53
CA SER A 80 1.17 8.50 6.18
C SER A 80 0.77 7.10 5.70
N ALA A 81 1.63 6.11 5.90
CA ALA A 81 1.34 4.70 5.63
C ALA A 81 0.14 4.21 6.46
N GLU A 82 0.09 4.53 7.76
CA GLU A 82 -1.04 4.19 8.61
C GLU A 82 -2.36 4.76 8.07
N ARG A 83 -2.35 6.05 7.70
CA ARG A 83 -3.51 6.74 7.14
C ARG A 83 -3.98 6.13 5.83
N MET A 84 -3.06 5.80 4.93
CA MET A 84 -3.41 5.15 3.66
C MET A 84 -4.00 3.76 3.89
N SER A 85 -3.41 2.97 4.79
CA SER A 85 -3.98 1.68 5.19
C SER A 85 -5.39 1.83 5.76
N GLN A 86 -5.65 2.83 6.62
CA GLN A 86 -7.00 3.10 7.13
C GLN A 86 -7.99 3.52 6.04
N ILE A 87 -7.55 4.30 5.04
CA ILE A 87 -8.37 4.67 3.88
C ILE A 87 -8.74 3.43 3.08
N TYR A 88 -7.77 2.58 2.74
CA TYR A 88 -8.01 1.33 1.99
C TYR A 88 -8.99 0.42 2.72
N THR A 89 -8.80 0.21 4.03
CA THR A 89 -9.75 -0.55 4.85
C THR A 89 -11.14 0.08 4.88
N THR A 90 -11.24 1.41 4.94
CA THR A 90 -12.53 2.13 4.98
C THR A 90 -13.34 1.93 3.70
N VAL A 91 -12.68 1.88 2.55
CA VAL A 91 -13.34 1.70 1.25
C VAL A 91 -13.39 0.24 0.80
N GLY A 92 -12.79 -0.69 1.54
CA GLY A 92 -12.70 -2.11 1.18
C GLY A 92 -11.73 -2.42 0.05
N LEU A 93 -10.71 -1.59 -0.15
CA LEU A 93 -9.70 -1.79 -1.20
C LEU A 93 -8.63 -2.78 -0.73
N SER A 94 -8.46 -3.86 -1.49
CA SER A 94 -7.43 -4.87 -1.25
C SER A 94 -6.08 -4.45 -1.82
N ASP A 95 -4.99 -4.86 -1.16
CA ASP A 95 -3.61 -4.70 -1.66
C ASP A 95 -3.38 -5.44 -3.00
N ALA A 96 -4.28 -6.38 -3.36
CA ALA A 96 -4.25 -7.03 -4.67
C ALA A 96 -4.70 -6.12 -5.83
N ASP A 97 -5.48 -5.09 -5.53
CA ASP A 97 -6.08 -4.19 -6.53
C ASP A 97 -5.38 -2.84 -6.63
N VAL A 98 -4.54 -2.50 -5.64
CA VAL A 98 -3.86 -1.21 -5.55
C VAL A 98 -2.35 -1.37 -5.47
N MET A 99 -1.64 -0.54 -6.23
CA MET A 99 -0.18 -0.44 -6.17
C MET A 99 0.25 0.98 -5.79
N PRO A 100 1.09 1.17 -4.76
CA PRO A 100 1.69 2.47 -4.47
C PRO A 100 2.85 2.77 -5.43
N TRP A 101 3.02 4.03 -5.82
CA TRP A 101 4.19 4.49 -6.60
C TRP A 101 4.49 5.97 -6.33
N ASN A 102 5.74 6.38 -6.53
CA ASN A 102 6.14 7.79 -6.45
C ASN A 102 6.38 8.36 -7.86
N SER A 103 5.81 9.53 -8.13
CA SER A 103 5.97 10.22 -9.42
C SER A 103 7.43 10.47 -9.77
N TYR A 104 8.24 10.80 -8.76
CA TYR A 104 9.69 10.77 -8.84
C TYR A 104 10.21 9.66 -7.91
N PRO A 105 10.73 8.55 -8.44
CA PRO A 105 10.96 7.32 -7.66
C PRO A 105 12.19 7.38 -6.75
N TRP A 106 13.17 8.24 -7.04
CA TRP A 106 14.40 8.34 -6.27
C TRP A 106 14.24 9.16 -5.00
N ASN A 107 14.90 8.74 -3.93
CA ASN A 107 14.91 9.49 -2.67
C ASN A 107 15.68 10.81 -2.83
N VAL A 108 14.96 11.92 -2.65
CA VAL A 108 15.50 13.29 -2.64
C VAL A 108 14.89 14.14 -1.53
N HIS A 109 14.24 13.49 -0.56
CA HIS A 109 13.42 14.20 0.42
C HIS A 109 14.23 15.13 1.32
N GLU A 110 15.46 14.76 1.66
CA GLU A 110 16.36 15.60 2.46
C GLU A 110 16.70 16.92 1.75
N SER A 111 16.88 16.88 0.42
CA SER A 111 17.11 18.07 -0.41
C SER A 111 15.83 18.84 -0.71
N TYR A 112 14.69 18.14 -0.81
CA TYR A 112 13.40 18.72 -1.21
C TYR A 112 12.25 18.28 -0.28
N PRO A 113 12.25 18.71 1.00
CA PRO A 113 11.27 18.24 1.96
C PRO A 113 9.85 18.74 1.66
N ASN A 114 9.72 19.83 0.91
CA ASN A 114 8.45 20.55 0.67
C ASN A 114 7.85 20.32 -0.73
N GLY A 115 8.39 19.37 -1.49
CA GLY A 115 7.90 19.05 -2.83
C GLY A 115 8.99 19.21 -3.89
N LEU A 116 8.73 18.69 -5.07
CA LEU A 116 9.71 18.59 -6.13
C LEU A 116 9.85 19.90 -6.91
N PRO A 117 11.09 20.32 -7.27
CA PRO A 117 11.26 21.37 -8.25
C PRO A 117 10.72 20.92 -9.62
N PRO A 118 10.30 21.86 -10.50
CA PRO A 118 9.67 21.54 -11.78
C PRO A 118 10.45 20.53 -12.64
N GLN A 119 11.78 20.60 -12.63
CA GLN A 119 12.63 19.69 -13.41
C GLN A 119 12.48 18.24 -12.94
N LEU A 120 12.52 17.99 -11.63
CA LEU A 120 12.38 16.62 -11.11
C LEU A 120 10.98 16.04 -11.36
N VAL A 121 9.93 16.86 -11.39
CA VAL A 121 8.59 16.42 -11.83
C VAL A 121 8.63 15.92 -13.27
N VAL A 122 9.37 16.59 -14.16
CA VAL A 122 9.54 16.18 -15.56
C VAL A 122 10.40 14.92 -15.67
N ASP A 123 11.49 14.84 -14.90
CA ASP A 123 12.40 13.69 -14.90
C ASP A 123 11.71 12.41 -14.42
N GLY A 124 10.75 12.55 -13.50
CA GLY A 124 9.91 11.43 -13.00
C GLY A 124 8.94 10.83 -14.04
N LEU A 125 8.63 11.54 -15.13
CA LEU A 125 7.66 11.07 -16.13
C LEU A 125 8.14 9.82 -16.88
N GLY A 126 9.44 9.71 -17.15
CA GLY A 126 10.04 8.54 -17.81
C GLY A 126 9.85 7.26 -17.00
N PRO A 127 10.30 7.22 -15.73
CA PRO A 127 10.05 6.10 -14.82
C PRO A 127 8.56 5.79 -14.62
N LEU A 128 7.71 6.81 -14.45
CA LEU A 128 6.26 6.63 -14.32
C LEU A 128 5.66 5.94 -15.55
N LYS A 129 6.04 6.36 -16.77
CA LYS A 129 5.62 5.69 -18.00
C LYS A 129 6.07 4.23 -18.03
N ARG A 130 7.35 3.94 -17.76
CA ARG A 130 7.89 2.56 -17.77
C ARG A 130 7.14 1.66 -16.80
N MET A 131 6.84 2.15 -15.59
CA MET A 131 6.03 1.40 -14.63
C MET A 131 4.61 1.14 -15.19
N LEU A 132 3.96 2.15 -15.75
CA LEU A 132 2.60 1.98 -16.33
C LEU A 132 2.57 1.06 -17.56
N GLU A 133 3.70 0.90 -18.26
CA GLU A 133 3.86 -0.08 -19.36
C GLU A 133 3.94 -1.52 -18.84
N LEU A 134 4.64 -1.74 -17.73
CA LEU A 134 4.71 -3.06 -17.06
C LEU A 134 3.36 -3.49 -16.48
N HIS A 135 2.49 -2.53 -16.13
CA HIS A 135 1.22 -2.80 -15.46
C HIS A 135 0.01 -2.38 -16.31
N PRO A 136 -0.26 -3.09 -17.43
CA PRO A 136 -1.30 -2.69 -18.38
C PRO A 136 -2.72 -2.71 -17.78
N LYS A 137 -2.94 -3.43 -16.67
CA LYS A 137 -4.22 -3.52 -15.94
C LYS A 137 -4.54 -2.27 -15.12
N ILE A 138 -3.53 -1.45 -14.81
CA ILE A 138 -3.74 -0.18 -14.12
C ILE A 138 -4.42 0.79 -15.09
N ARG A 139 -5.66 1.19 -14.76
CA ARG A 139 -6.46 2.14 -15.54
C ARG A 139 -6.97 3.32 -14.70
N ALA A 140 -7.00 3.16 -13.39
CA ALA A 140 -7.34 4.23 -12.45
C ALA A 140 -6.08 4.71 -11.71
N VAL A 141 -5.93 6.03 -11.59
CA VAL A 141 -4.84 6.66 -10.84
C VAL A 141 -5.42 7.63 -9.81
N VAL A 142 -5.10 7.41 -8.53
CA VAL A 142 -5.39 8.36 -7.46
C VAL A 142 -4.11 9.14 -7.16
N ALA A 143 -4.04 10.38 -7.63
CA ALA A 143 -2.88 11.25 -7.55
C ALA A 143 -2.89 12.10 -6.27
N HIS A 144 -2.03 11.75 -5.32
CA HIS A 144 -1.92 12.35 -3.99
C HIS A 144 -0.98 13.56 -3.98
N GLY A 145 -1.54 14.75 -3.82
CA GLY A 145 -0.80 16.01 -3.72
C GLY A 145 -0.42 16.64 -5.06
N SER A 146 0.05 17.89 -5.00
CA SER A 146 0.28 18.74 -6.18
C SER A 146 1.28 18.16 -7.17
N ASP A 147 2.36 17.55 -6.70
CA ASP A 147 3.42 17.01 -7.57
C ASP A 147 2.93 15.79 -8.35
N ALA A 148 2.18 14.89 -7.70
CA ALA A 148 1.58 13.74 -8.36
C ALA A 148 0.54 14.16 -9.41
N GLN A 149 -0.33 15.12 -9.04
CA GLN A 149 -1.33 15.68 -9.95
C GLN A 149 -0.67 16.37 -11.14
N ARG A 150 0.41 17.14 -10.90
CA ARG A 150 1.20 17.79 -11.94
C ARG A 150 1.88 16.76 -12.85
N SER A 151 2.40 15.67 -12.29
CA SER A 151 3.02 14.59 -13.05
C SER A 151 2.02 13.96 -14.01
N MET A 152 0.81 13.62 -13.54
CA MET A 152 -0.25 13.09 -14.41
C MET A 152 -0.70 14.08 -15.47
N LYS A 153 -0.84 15.36 -15.12
CA LYS A 153 -1.16 16.42 -16.10
C LYS A 153 -0.08 16.51 -17.20
N LEU A 154 1.19 16.47 -16.82
CA LEU A 154 2.30 16.54 -17.78
C LEU A 154 2.44 15.26 -18.61
N LEU A 155 2.17 14.09 -18.03
CA LEU A 155 2.12 12.82 -18.76
C LEU A 155 1.06 12.86 -19.88
N ALA A 156 -0.09 13.47 -19.60
CA ALA A 156 -1.17 13.62 -20.58
C ALA A 156 -0.92 14.69 -21.65
N THR A 157 -0.13 15.73 -21.35
CA THR A 157 -0.03 16.93 -22.20
C THR A 157 1.31 17.09 -22.92
N LYS A 158 2.41 16.54 -22.39
CA LYS A 158 3.72 16.64 -23.06
C LYS A 158 3.76 15.72 -24.27
N LYS A 159 4.13 16.27 -25.44
CA LYS A 159 4.20 15.55 -26.74
C LYS A 159 4.88 14.18 -26.65
N ARG A 160 5.99 14.07 -25.89
CA ARG A 160 6.73 12.81 -25.69
C ARG A 160 5.90 11.68 -25.04
N PHE A 161 4.89 12.02 -24.24
CA PHE A 161 4.11 11.08 -23.43
C PHE A 161 2.61 11.05 -23.81
N ALA A 162 2.14 12.06 -24.55
CA ALA A 162 0.73 12.23 -24.89
C ALA A 162 0.16 11.00 -25.62
N GLU A 163 0.89 10.44 -26.59
CA GLU A 163 0.47 9.24 -27.32
C GLU A 163 0.23 8.05 -26.38
N PHE A 164 1.18 7.79 -25.48
CA PHE A 164 1.04 6.77 -24.45
C PHE A 164 -0.19 7.04 -23.55
N SER A 165 -0.34 8.26 -23.04
CA SER A 165 -1.45 8.60 -22.15
C SER A 165 -2.81 8.43 -22.83
N SER A 166 -2.94 8.84 -24.10
CA SER A 166 -4.17 8.69 -24.88
C SER A 166 -4.51 7.23 -25.14
N ALA A 167 -3.51 6.42 -25.53
CA ALA A 167 -3.70 4.99 -25.79
C ALA A 167 -4.09 4.19 -24.54
N ARG A 168 -3.64 4.62 -23.36
CA ARG A 168 -3.90 3.91 -22.10
C ARG A 168 -5.25 4.24 -21.46
N SER A 169 -5.93 5.30 -21.90
CA SER A 169 -7.21 5.79 -21.31
C SER A 169 -7.20 5.77 -19.78
N LEU A 170 -6.16 6.34 -19.18
CA LEU A 170 -6.05 6.44 -17.73
C LEU A 170 -7.05 7.46 -17.19
N VAL A 171 -7.80 7.09 -16.15
CA VAL A 171 -8.67 8.01 -15.43
C VAL A 171 -7.96 8.44 -14.15
N VAL A 172 -7.92 9.75 -13.89
CA VAL A 172 -7.13 10.33 -12.80
C VAL A 172 -8.02 11.08 -11.82
N TRP A 173 -7.98 10.65 -10.56
CA TRP A 173 -8.59 11.34 -9.43
C TRP A 173 -7.55 12.11 -8.64
N GLN A 174 -7.89 13.33 -8.26
CA GLN A 174 -7.01 14.17 -7.45
C GLN A 174 -7.32 13.97 -5.97
N ALA A 175 -6.32 13.54 -5.21
CA ALA A 175 -6.44 13.34 -3.77
C ALA A 175 -5.49 14.24 -2.98
N ARG A 176 -5.85 14.54 -1.74
CA ARG A 176 -4.97 15.22 -0.78
C ARG A 176 -3.77 14.31 -0.47
N HIS A 177 -2.59 14.90 -0.31
CA HIS A 177 -1.39 14.14 0.10
C HIS A 177 -1.58 13.58 1.52
N PRO A 178 -1.24 12.29 1.79
CA PRO A 178 -1.48 11.66 3.07
C PRO A 178 -0.48 12.04 4.17
N ALA A 179 0.41 13.01 3.94
CA ALA A 179 1.46 13.35 4.90
C ALA A 179 0.88 14.07 6.12
N ASN A 180 1.43 13.80 7.31
CA ASN A 180 0.95 14.38 8.55
C ASN A 180 0.83 15.91 8.55
N ARG A 181 1.83 16.62 8.00
CA ARG A 181 1.82 18.08 7.88
C ARG A 181 0.56 18.62 7.19
N VAL A 182 0.04 17.87 6.22
CA VAL A 182 -1.13 18.25 5.40
C VAL A 182 -2.44 17.96 6.12
N PHE A 183 -2.38 17.15 7.18
CA PHE A 183 -3.49 16.75 8.02
C PHE A 183 -3.41 17.35 9.43
N ILE A 184 -2.56 18.37 9.68
CA ILE A 184 -2.67 19.24 10.87
C ILE A 184 -3.85 20.21 10.65
N LEU A 185 -5.06 19.66 10.68
CA LEU A 185 -6.32 20.39 10.54
C LEU A 185 -7.13 20.27 11.84
N PRO A 186 -8.12 21.14 12.09
CA PRO A 186 -9.17 20.88 13.08
C PRO A 186 -9.86 19.53 12.79
N SER A 187 -10.33 18.83 13.84
CA SER A 187 -10.91 17.49 13.70
C SER A 187 -12.07 17.35 12.70
N PRO A 188 -13.06 18.26 12.59
CA PRO A 188 -14.10 18.15 11.57
C PRO A 188 -13.53 18.28 10.14
N ASP A 189 -12.60 19.20 9.93
CA ASP A 189 -11.94 19.39 8.63
C ASP A 189 -11.06 18.20 8.24
N ARG A 190 -10.43 17.55 9.24
CA ARG A 190 -9.67 16.32 9.07
C ARG A 190 -10.56 15.17 8.61
N ALA A 191 -11.71 14.98 9.25
CA ALA A 191 -12.66 13.93 8.88
C ALA A 191 -13.21 14.16 7.46
N ALA A 192 -13.61 15.39 7.13
CA ALA A 192 -14.05 15.75 5.79
C ALA A 192 -12.93 15.57 4.74
N ALA A 193 -11.68 15.87 5.11
CA ALA A 193 -10.54 15.65 4.23
C ALA A 193 -10.24 14.16 3.98
N ILE A 194 -10.40 13.31 5.00
CA ILE A 194 -10.28 11.85 4.83
C ILE A 194 -11.40 11.35 3.94
N GLU A 195 -12.65 11.77 4.18
CA GLU A 195 -13.79 11.29 3.39
C GLU A 195 -13.68 11.67 1.91
N ARG A 196 -13.17 12.87 1.59
CA ARG A 196 -12.88 13.24 0.19
C ARG A 196 -11.88 12.29 -0.47
N VAL A 197 -10.87 11.84 0.26
CA VAL A 197 -9.91 10.84 -0.27
C VAL A 197 -10.59 9.49 -0.42
N CYS A 198 -11.40 9.05 0.55
CA CYS A 198 -12.21 7.84 0.43
C CYS A 198 -13.11 7.88 -0.82
N ALA A 199 -13.80 9.00 -1.06
CA ALA A 199 -14.64 9.19 -2.24
C ALA A 199 -13.85 9.02 -3.55
N SER A 200 -12.67 9.63 -3.67
CA SER A 200 -11.79 9.42 -4.83
C SER A 200 -11.41 7.96 -5.05
N TYR A 201 -11.18 7.19 -3.98
CA TYR A 201 -10.92 5.76 -4.10
C TYR A 201 -12.16 4.97 -4.50
N ARG A 202 -13.35 5.29 -3.98
CA ARG A 202 -14.59 4.61 -4.39
C ARG A 202 -14.87 4.81 -5.87
N GLU A 203 -14.76 6.03 -6.37
CA GLU A 203 -14.92 6.35 -7.79
C GLU A 203 -13.86 5.63 -8.65
N ALA A 204 -12.60 5.62 -8.20
CA ALA A 204 -11.53 4.88 -8.86
C ALA A 204 -11.83 3.38 -8.91
N MET A 205 -12.29 2.78 -7.81
CA MET A 205 -12.68 1.37 -7.70
C MET A 205 -13.80 1.02 -8.68
N GLU A 206 -14.87 1.81 -8.69
CA GLU A 206 -16.01 1.62 -9.60
C GLU A 206 -15.57 1.65 -11.06
N SER A 207 -14.68 2.58 -11.43
CA SER A 207 -14.18 2.72 -12.81
C SER A 207 -13.42 1.50 -13.35
N VAL A 208 -12.92 0.64 -12.46
CA VAL A 208 -12.16 -0.57 -12.81
C VAL A 208 -12.85 -1.87 -12.35
N GLY A 209 -14.15 -1.79 -12.00
CA GLY A 209 -14.94 -2.94 -11.58
C GLY A 209 -14.49 -3.56 -10.26
N VAL A 210 -13.96 -2.76 -9.33
CA VAL A 210 -13.77 -3.13 -7.92
C VAL A 210 -14.97 -2.57 -7.16
N ALA A 211 -15.71 -3.40 -6.42
CA ALA A 211 -16.85 -2.91 -5.63
C ALA A 211 -16.37 -2.24 -4.33
N PRO A 212 -16.62 -0.94 -4.11
CA PRO A 212 -16.27 -0.28 -2.86
C PRO A 212 -17.27 -0.56 -1.74
N LEU A 213 -16.79 -0.52 -0.49
CA LEU A 213 -17.68 -0.38 0.67
C LEU A 213 -18.36 0.99 0.62
N PRO A 214 -19.67 1.07 0.93
CA PRO A 214 -20.43 2.31 0.81
C PRO A 214 -19.90 3.41 1.73
N ALA A 215 -20.12 4.66 1.36
CA ALA A 215 -19.92 5.79 2.26
C ALA A 215 -20.79 5.60 3.50
N ALA A 216 -20.21 5.80 4.69
CA ALA A 216 -20.89 5.58 5.95
C ALA A 216 -22.05 6.55 6.15
N GLY A 217 -23.26 6.19 5.71
CA GLY A 217 -24.51 6.66 6.30
C GLY A 217 -24.91 5.73 7.44
N ARG A 218 -24.80 6.20 8.70
CA ARG A 218 -25.04 5.48 9.99
C ARG A 218 -23.87 4.61 10.46
N THR A 219 -23.07 5.08 11.41
CA THR A 219 -22.04 4.23 12.04
C THR A 219 -21.74 4.62 13.50
N ALA A 220 -22.66 4.27 14.40
CA ALA A 220 -22.33 4.01 15.81
C ALA A 220 -22.03 2.52 16.04
N ALA A 221 -22.68 1.62 15.31
CA ALA A 221 -22.57 0.16 15.50
C ALA A 221 -21.20 -0.43 15.11
N VAL A 222 -20.59 -0.03 13.98
CA VAL A 222 -19.31 -0.62 13.53
C VAL A 222 -18.13 -0.18 14.42
N LYS A 223 -18.19 1.03 15.00
CA LYS A 223 -17.19 1.50 15.98
C LYS A 223 -17.28 0.71 17.30
N GLN A 224 -18.49 0.45 17.79
CA GLN A 224 -18.73 -0.33 19.00
C GLN A 224 -18.22 -1.77 18.84
N VAL A 225 -18.54 -2.42 17.73
CA VAL A 225 -18.16 -3.81 17.44
C VAL A 225 -16.64 -3.97 17.33
N ARG A 226 -15.93 -3.03 16.67
CA ARG A 226 -14.46 -3.07 16.54
C ARG A 226 -13.73 -2.84 17.88
N ALA A 227 -14.24 -1.96 18.74
CA ALA A 227 -13.63 -1.68 20.05
C ALA A 227 -13.76 -2.88 21.00
N THR A 228 -14.94 -3.49 21.09
CA THR A 228 -15.20 -4.66 21.93
C THR A 228 -14.41 -5.88 21.45
N ARG A 229 -14.29 -6.08 20.13
CA ARG A 229 -13.54 -7.20 19.54
C ARG A 229 -12.01 -7.05 19.69
N ARG A 230 -11.47 -5.82 19.66
CA ARG A 230 -10.04 -5.56 19.94
C ARG A 230 -9.67 -5.89 21.39
N ALA A 231 -10.53 -5.58 22.34
CA ALA A 231 -10.34 -5.94 23.75
C ALA A 231 -10.39 -7.46 23.98
N ALA A 232 -11.26 -8.19 23.28
CA ALA A 232 -11.33 -9.65 23.31
C ALA A 232 -10.08 -10.30 22.69
N ALA A 233 -9.64 -9.83 21.51
CA ALA A 233 -8.43 -10.33 20.83
C ALA A 233 -7.17 -10.10 21.66
N THR A 234 -7.07 -8.96 22.37
CA THR A 234 -5.94 -8.68 23.26
C THR A 234 -5.89 -9.64 24.46
N ARG A 235 -7.06 -10.14 24.90
CA ARG A 235 -7.21 -11.09 26.01
C ARG A 235 -6.93 -12.53 25.60
N ALA A 236 -7.09 -12.86 24.31
CA ALA A 236 -6.80 -14.19 23.73
C ALA A 236 -5.32 -14.41 23.35
N LEU A 237 -4.47 -13.37 23.42
CA LEU A 237 -3.04 -13.43 23.06
C LEU A 237 -2.14 -14.26 24.02
N SER A 238 -2.70 -15.07 24.92
CA SER A 238 -1.92 -16.01 25.74
C SER A 238 -1.47 -17.22 24.92
N GLY A 239 -0.45 -17.04 24.09
CA GLY A 239 0.59 -17.99 23.65
C GLY A 239 0.22 -19.34 23.00
N ALA A 240 -0.70 -20.11 23.58
CA ALA A 240 -1.00 -21.49 23.20
C ALA A 240 -2.15 -21.62 22.19
N ASP A 241 -3.20 -20.80 22.31
CA ASP A 241 -4.42 -20.93 21.48
C ASP A 241 -4.22 -20.45 20.03
N LEU A 242 -3.31 -19.50 19.83
CA LEU A 242 -3.05 -18.82 18.57
C LEU A 242 -2.50 -19.75 17.46
N VAL A 243 -1.85 -20.84 17.87
CA VAL A 243 -1.24 -21.82 16.95
C VAL A 243 -2.26 -22.86 16.48
N SER A 244 -3.29 -23.15 17.28
CA SER A 244 -4.41 -24.01 16.88
C SER A 244 -5.32 -23.27 15.91
N GLU A 245 -5.65 -22.01 16.20
CA GLU A 245 -6.64 -21.24 15.43
C GLU A 245 -6.18 -20.86 14.02
N VAL A 246 -4.88 -20.58 13.81
CA VAL A 246 -4.35 -20.28 12.47
C VAL A 246 -4.10 -21.56 11.65
N GLY A 247 -4.01 -22.71 12.30
CA GLY A 247 -3.88 -24.02 11.64
C GLY A 247 -5.12 -24.37 10.81
N ASP A 248 -6.32 -24.05 11.31
CA ASP A 248 -7.59 -24.32 10.63
C ASP A 248 -7.80 -23.45 9.38
N VAL A 249 -7.21 -22.25 9.34
CA VAL A 249 -7.26 -21.30 8.18
C VAL A 249 -6.38 -21.75 7.03
N LEU A 250 -5.32 -22.49 7.36
CA LEU A 250 -4.42 -23.10 6.38
C LEU A 250 -4.88 -24.51 5.98
N SER A 251 -6.05 -24.97 6.42
CA SER A 251 -6.63 -26.23 5.95
C SER A 251 -6.82 -26.16 4.42
N GLY A 252 -6.07 -27.01 3.71
CA GLY A 252 -5.87 -26.98 2.25
C GLY A 252 -4.45 -26.59 1.79
N ARG A 253 -3.62 -25.97 2.64
CA ARG A 253 -2.18 -25.70 2.40
C ARG A 253 -1.25 -26.57 3.25
N THR A 254 -1.80 -27.33 4.20
CA THR A 254 -1.07 -28.17 5.15
C THR A 254 -1.37 -29.66 4.98
N ASP A 255 -2.04 -30.04 3.89
CA ASP A 255 -2.37 -31.44 3.62
C ASP A 255 -1.10 -32.28 3.51
N GLY A 256 -1.02 -33.35 4.31
CA GLY A 256 0.15 -34.22 4.39
C GLY A 256 1.28 -33.73 5.28
N LEU A 257 1.16 -32.57 5.95
CA LEU A 257 2.15 -32.11 6.93
C LEU A 257 1.87 -32.70 8.32
N THR A 258 2.95 -33.07 9.03
CA THR A 258 2.88 -33.42 10.46
C THR A 258 2.47 -32.20 11.30
N ALA A 259 1.89 -32.42 12.48
CA ALA A 259 1.50 -31.33 13.39
C ALA A 259 2.63 -30.34 13.70
N THR A 260 3.88 -30.82 13.76
CA THR A 260 5.07 -29.97 13.96
C THR A 260 5.38 -29.12 12.73
N GLN A 261 5.27 -29.69 11.52
CA GLN A 261 5.47 -28.96 10.26
C GLN A 261 4.39 -27.91 10.04
N THR A 262 3.12 -28.24 10.34
CA THR A 262 2.00 -27.30 10.31
C THR A 262 2.24 -26.14 11.27
N ARG A 263 2.67 -26.39 12.51
CA ARG A 263 3.02 -25.33 13.47
C ARG A 263 4.16 -24.45 12.99
N ASN A 264 5.19 -25.03 12.39
CA ASN A 264 6.31 -24.26 11.84
C ASN A 264 5.88 -23.41 10.63
N ALA A 265 5.03 -23.94 9.76
CA ALA A 265 4.47 -23.22 8.62
C ALA A 265 3.56 -22.06 9.06
N VAL A 266 2.68 -22.29 10.04
CA VAL A 266 1.86 -21.24 10.69
C VAL A 266 2.76 -20.17 11.31
N ARG A 267 3.80 -20.56 12.06
CA ARG A 267 4.72 -19.62 12.70
C ARG A 267 5.50 -18.80 11.67
N ALA A 268 5.97 -19.42 10.60
CA ALA A 268 6.66 -18.74 9.50
C ALA A 268 5.70 -17.78 8.76
N TYR A 269 4.46 -18.19 8.52
CA TYR A 269 3.43 -17.37 7.90
C TYR A 269 3.08 -16.15 8.76
N LEU A 270 2.84 -16.34 10.06
CA LEU A 270 2.61 -15.23 10.99
C LEU A 270 3.83 -14.32 11.12
N ALA A 271 5.05 -14.88 11.14
CA ALA A 271 6.28 -14.09 11.18
C ALA A 271 6.50 -13.27 9.90
N SER A 272 5.96 -13.72 8.76
CA SER A 272 5.99 -12.96 7.50
C SER A 272 5.02 -11.78 7.45
N MET A 273 4.09 -11.68 8.42
CA MET A 273 3.11 -10.61 8.50
C MET A 273 3.54 -9.48 9.44
N SER A 274 3.15 -8.26 9.10
CA SER A 274 3.32 -7.14 10.02
C SER A 274 2.53 -7.40 11.32
N PRO A 275 2.95 -6.82 12.47
CA PRO A 275 2.18 -6.92 13.71
C PRO A 275 0.71 -6.50 13.54
N ARG A 276 0.44 -5.55 12.64
CA ARG A 276 -0.90 -5.08 12.32
C ARG A 276 -1.70 -6.12 11.54
N ARG A 277 -1.16 -6.69 10.45
CA ARG A 277 -1.81 -7.77 9.70
C ARG A 277 -2.03 -9.03 10.54
N ARG A 278 -1.09 -9.36 11.42
CA ARG A 278 -1.30 -10.43 12.42
C ARG A 278 -2.50 -10.12 13.31
N THR A 279 -2.61 -8.88 13.80
CA THR A 279 -3.74 -8.45 14.62
C THR A 279 -5.05 -8.49 13.83
N ASP A 280 -5.06 -8.00 12.59
CA ASP A 280 -6.25 -7.95 11.74
C ASP A 280 -6.72 -9.37 11.37
N LEU A 281 -5.81 -10.27 11.00
CA LEU A 281 -6.10 -11.69 10.77
C LEU A 281 -6.72 -12.32 12.03
N LEU A 282 -6.14 -12.09 13.21
CA LEU A 282 -6.69 -12.62 14.46
C LEU A 282 -8.09 -12.08 14.75
N VAL A 283 -8.34 -10.80 14.46
CA VAL A 283 -9.68 -10.22 14.60
C VAL A 283 -10.67 -10.85 13.63
N GLU A 284 -10.27 -11.13 12.38
CA GLU A 284 -11.10 -11.82 11.40
C GLU A 284 -11.43 -13.25 11.82
N LEU A 285 -10.45 -13.98 12.34
CA LEU A 285 -10.64 -15.36 12.80
C LEU A 285 -11.56 -15.46 14.03
N VAL A 286 -11.38 -14.56 14.99
CA VAL A 286 -12.29 -14.47 16.14
C VAL A 286 -13.70 -14.09 15.69
N ALA A 287 -13.85 -13.25 14.65
CA ALA A 287 -15.16 -12.88 14.12
C ALA A 287 -15.88 -14.06 13.44
N GLN A 288 -15.17 -14.85 12.62
CA GLN A 288 -15.74 -16.04 11.97
C GLN A 288 -16.28 -17.06 12.97
N ARG A 289 -15.63 -17.20 14.13
CA ARG A 289 -16.03 -18.11 15.20
C ARG A 289 -17.28 -17.67 15.97
N LEU A 290 -17.57 -16.36 16.01
CA LEU A 290 -18.75 -15.83 16.71
C LEU A 290 -20.02 -15.94 15.85
N ASP A 291 -19.86 -16.11 14.54
CA ASP A 291 -20.95 -16.24 13.57
C ASP A 291 -21.28 -17.72 13.22
N SER A 292 -20.52 -18.68 13.77
CA SER A 292 -20.66 -20.14 13.63
C SER A 292 -21.10 -20.81 14.93
#